data_AF-A0A1H7PTW4-F1
#
_entry.id   AF-A0A1H7PTW4-F1
#
_cell.length_a   1.000
_cell.length_b   1.000
_cell.length_c   1.000
_cell.angle_alpha   90.00
_cell.angle_beta   90.00
_cell.angle_gamma   90.00
#
_symmetry.space_group_name_H-M   'P 1'
#
loop_
_entity.id
_entity.type
_entity.pdbx_description
1 polymer ?
#
loop_
_entity_poly.entity_id
_entity_poly.type
_entity_poly.pdbx_seq_one_letter_code
_entity_poly.pdbx_strand_id
1 'polypeptide(L)'
;MVASGLEHPWSLAFLPDGRILVTERAGRLRVIENGQLLAAPVEGVPDSFVRGQGGLLEVLPPPEFEQHPYLFLTQAVGEPRANTTRLIRGRLDGNTLTEVKILFEATPDRTRPVHYGGRMAFLDDGTDHA
;
A
#
# COMPACT_ATOMS: atom_id res chain seq x y z
N MET A 1 18.92 -9.63 9.34
CA MET A 1 17.82 -9.98 8.42
C MET A 1 16.53 -9.64 9.13
N VAL A 2 15.68 -8.78 8.55
CA VAL A 2 14.48 -8.23 9.24
C VAL A 2 13.27 -9.17 9.15
N ALA A 3 13.12 -9.93 8.06
CA ALA A 3 12.18 -11.05 7.93
C ALA A 3 12.51 -11.91 6.69
N SER A 4 11.99 -13.14 6.62
CA SER A 4 12.02 -14.04 5.45
C SER A 4 10.60 -14.45 5.04
N GLY A 5 10.41 -14.90 3.81
CA GLY A 5 9.09 -15.36 3.31
C GLY A 5 8.22 -14.26 2.67
N LEU A 6 8.80 -13.10 2.38
CA LEU A 6 8.16 -12.05 1.59
C LEU A 6 8.28 -12.36 0.08
N GLU A 7 7.25 -12.00 -0.67
CA GLU A 7 7.15 -12.17 -2.12
C GLU A 7 7.15 -10.80 -2.81
N HIS A 8 8.25 -10.46 -3.50
CA HIS A 8 8.40 -9.18 -4.19
C HIS A 8 8.04 -7.96 -3.30
N PRO A 9 8.71 -7.78 -2.13
CA PRO A 9 8.46 -6.61 -1.28
C PRO A 9 8.76 -5.31 -2.04
N TRP A 10 7.92 -4.29 -1.84
CA TRP A 10 7.98 -3.03 -2.55
C TRP A 10 8.25 -1.84 -1.63
N SER A 11 7.35 -1.58 -0.68
CA SER A 11 7.45 -0.48 0.29
C SER A 11 7.41 -0.98 1.73
N LEU A 12 8.00 -0.20 2.63
CA LEU A 12 8.13 -0.46 4.05
C LEU A 12 7.73 0.78 4.84
N ALA A 13 6.85 0.62 5.83
CA ALA A 13 6.50 1.68 6.76
C ALA A 13 6.51 1.18 8.20
N PHE A 14 7.00 2.01 9.12
CA PHE A 14 7.03 1.71 10.55
C PHE A 14 5.78 2.28 11.22
N LEU A 15 5.14 1.47 12.05
CA LEU A 15 4.06 1.92 12.93
C LEU A 15 4.62 2.31 14.31
N PRO A 16 3.95 3.21 15.04
CA PRO A 16 4.38 3.67 16.36
C PRO A 16 4.49 2.56 17.42
N ASP A 17 3.69 1.49 17.26
CA ASP A 17 3.72 0.31 18.13
C ASP A 17 4.89 -0.67 17.81
N GLY A 18 5.75 -0.33 16.87
CA GLY A 18 6.93 -1.12 16.47
C GLY A 18 6.64 -2.16 15.39
N ARG A 19 5.40 -2.32 14.93
CA ARG A 19 5.10 -3.14 13.75
C ARG A 19 5.66 -2.50 12.49
N ILE A 20 6.00 -3.34 11.52
CA ILE A 20 6.45 -2.91 10.19
C ILE A 20 5.44 -3.40 9.16
N LEU A 21 4.89 -2.47 8.39
CA LEU A 21 4.07 -2.76 7.23
C LEU A 21 4.96 -2.97 6.02
N VAL A 22 4.65 -4.00 5.23
CA VAL A 22 5.34 -4.32 3.98
C VAL A 22 4.32 -4.50 2.88
N THR A 23 4.38 -3.71 1.81
CA THR A 23 3.62 -4.04 0.60
C THR A 23 4.40 -5.06 -0.22
N GLU A 24 3.68 -6.04 -0.73
CA GLU A 24 4.17 -7.01 -1.70
C GLU A 24 3.51 -6.70 -3.03
N ARG A 25 4.32 -6.57 -4.09
CA ARG A 25 3.82 -6.28 -5.44
C ARG A 25 2.80 -7.32 -5.94
N ALA A 26 2.79 -8.51 -5.34
CA ALA A 26 1.76 -9.52 -5.56
C ALA A 26 0.34 -9.11 -5.11
N GLY A 27 0.16 -7.91 -4.53
CA GLY A 27 -1.15 -7.37 -4.13
C GLY A 27 -1.44 -7.54 -2.64
N ARG A 28 -0.44 -7.84 -1.80
CA ARG A 28 -0.64 -8.13 -0.38
C ARG A 28 0.03 -7.08 0.50
N LEU A 29 -0.66 -6.64 1.54
CA LEU A 29 -0.04 -5.92 2.65
C LEU A 29 0.32 -6.94 3.74
N ARG A 30 1.56 -6.93 4.21
CA ARG A 30 2.07 -7.81 5.26
C ARG A 30 2.46 -7.01 6.49
N VAL A 31 2.45 -7.69 7.63
CA VAL A 31 2.88 -7.14 8.90
C VAL A 31 4.04 -7.97 9.42
N ILE A 32 5.12 -7.30 9.82
CA ILE A 32 6.18 -7.88 10.64
C ILE A 32 5.99 -7.34 12.05
N GLU A 33 5.88 -8.25 13.01
CA GLU A 33 5.70 -7.95 14.42
C GLU A 33 6.77 -8.72 15.21
N ASN A 34 7.49 -8.04 16.11
CA ASN A 34 8.58 -8.64 16.90
C ASN A 34 9.64 -9.35 16.03
N GLY A 35 9.92 -8.82 14.83
CA GLY A 35 10.88 -9.39 13.88
C GLY A 35 10.37 -10.64 13.14
N GLN A 36 9.09 -10.99 13.27
CA GLN A 36 8.46 -12.13 12.62
C GLN A 36 7.36 -11.68 11.66
N LEU A 37 7.36 -12.24 10.46
CA LEU A 37 6.31 -12.03 9.47
C LEU A 37 5.04 -12.75 9.93
N LEU A 38 3.92 -12.04 10.06
CA LEU A 38 2.64 -12.67 10.35
C LEU A 38 2.25 -13.64 9.23
N ALA A 39 1.63 -14.76 9.63
CA ALA A 39 1.27 -15.83 8.72
C ALA A 39 0.25 -15.37 7.67
N ALA A 40 -0.79 -14.63 8.09
CA ALA A 40 -1.79 -14.06 7.21
C ALA A 40 -1.39 -12.65 6.75
N PRO A 41 -1.67 -12.28 5.48
CA PRO A 41 -1.62 -10.88 5.06
C PRO A 41 -2.73 -10.07 5.75
N VAL A 42 -2.66 -8.74 5.66
CA VAL A 42 -3.76 -7.86 6.06
C VAL A 42 -4.96 -8.13 5.15
N GLU A 43 -6.11 -8.41 5.75
CA GLU A 43 -7.35 -8.66 5.02
C GLU A 43 -7.99 -7.34 4.54
N GLY A 44 -8.88 -7.38 3.55
CA GLY A 44 -9.62 -6.20 3.10
C GLY A 44 -8.84 -5.21 2.23
N VAL A 45 -7.57 -5.49 1.93
CA VAL A 45 -6.82 -4.76 0.90
C VAL A 45 -7.43 -5.05 -0.47
N PRO A 46 -7.85 -4.03 -1.26
CA PRO A 46 -8.42 -4.25 -2.57
C PRO A 46 -7.45 -4.91 -3.54
N ASP A 47 -8.00 -5.65 -4.50
CA ASP A 47 -7.21 -6.30 -5.54
C ASP A 47 -6.45 -5.28 -6.40
N SER A 48 -5.18 -5.59 -6.64
CA SER A 48 -4.33 -4.85 -7.57
C SER A 48 -4.25 -5.55 -8.92
N PHE A 49 -4.07 -4.78 -9.99
CA PHE A 49 -3.67 -5.30 -11.28
C PHE A 49 -2.19 -5.70 -11.25
N VAL A 50 -1.93 -7.00 -11.11
CA VAL A 50 -0.57 -7.56 -10.98
C VAL A 50 -0.03 -8.00 -12.34
N ARG A 51 0.76 -7.14 -12.99
CA ARG A 51 1.49 -7.48 -14.23
C ARG A 51 2.65 -6.52 -14.46
N GLY A 52 3.78 -6.99 -14.99
CA GLY A 52 4.91 -6.10 -15.30
C GLY A 52 5.43 -5.43 -14.03
N GLN A 53 5.30 -4.10 -13.91
CA GLN A 53 5.59 -3.34 -12.68
C GLN A 53 4.36 -3.09 -11.80
N GLY A 54 3.17 -3.49 -12.24
CA GLY A 54 1.92 -3.30 -11.52
C GLY A 54 1.78 -4.25 -10.33
N GLY A 55 1.04 -3.79 -9.32
CA GLY A 55 0.83 -4.47 -8.05
C GLY A 55 0.37 -3.49 -6.97
N LEU A 56 0.43 -3.94 -5.71
CA LEU A 56 0.38 -3.05 -4.56
C LEU A 56 1.75 -2.39 -4.40
N LEU A 57 1.78 -1.06 -4.30
CA LEU A 57 3.00 -0.27 -4.38
C LEU A 57 3.30 0.36 -3.02
N GLU A 58 2.91 1.60 -2.78
CA GLU A 58 3.35 2.32 -1.59
C GLU A 58 2.38 2.14 -0.43
N VAL A 59 2.93 2.17 0.80
CA VAL A 59 2.17 2.26 2.04
C VAL A 59 2.70 3.43 2.84
N LEU A 60 1.80 4.29 3.30
CA LEU A 60 2.15 5.47 4.06
C LEU A 60 1.15 5.67 5.22
N PRO A 61 1.56 5.42 6.48
CA PRO A 61 0.83 5.89 7.64
C PRO A 61 1.05 7.42 7.82
N PRO A 62 0.01 8.19 8.18
CA PRO A 62 0.16 9.60 8.55
C PRO A 62 0.86 9.79 9.89
N PRO A 63 1.43 10.98 10.17
CA PRO A 63 2.01 11.30 11.47
C PRO A 63 1.07 11.04 12.65
N GLU A 64 -0.22 11.30 12.48
CA GLU A 64 -1.30 11.12 13.46
C GLU A 64 -1.92 9.70 13.48
N PHE A 65 -1.19 8.70 12.98
CA PHE A 65 -1.70 7.31 12.88
C PHE A 65 -2.24 6.76 14.20
N GLU A 66 -1.63 7.10 15.35
CA GLU A 66 -2.10 6.62 16.66
C GLU A 66 -3.52 7.13 17.01
N GLN A 67 -3.85 8.36 16.60
CA GLN A 67 -5.18 8.93 16.82
C GLN A 67 -6.18 8.48 15.75
N HIS A 68 -5.68 8.34 14.51
CA HIS A 68 -6.46 8.03 13.33
C HIS A 68 -5.71 6.98 12.50
N PRO A 69 -5.96 5.67 12.72
CA PRO A 69 -5.15 4.59 12.15
C PRO A 69 -5.45 4.33 10.66
N TYR A 70 -5.41 5.38 9.86
CA TYR A 70 -5.54 5.30 8.41
C TYR A 70 -4.21 5.01 7.76
N LEU A 71 -4.25 4.23 6.68
CA LEU A 71 -3.15 4.00 5.78
C LEU A 71 -3.50 4.55 4.41
N PHE A 72 -2.52 5.14 3.75
CA PHE A 72 -2.61 5.50 2.36
C PHE A 72 -1.83 4.47 1.54
N LEU A 73 -2.48 3.92 0.52
CA LEU A 73 -1.91 2.89 -0.34
C LEU A 73 -2.01 3.30 -1.80
N THR A 74 -0.92 3.12 -2.56
CA THR A 74 -1.00 3.17 -4.03
C THR A 74 -0.98 1.77 -4.62
N GLN A 75 -1.79 1.58 -5.68
CA GLN A 75 -1.87 0.30 -6.38
C GLN A 75 -2.12 0.51 -7.87
N ALA A 76 -1.61 -0.39 -8.69
CA ALA A 76 -2.04 -0.51 -10.08
C ALA A 76 -3.43 -1.14 -10.13
N VAL A 77 -4.32 -0.63 -10.98
CA VAL A 77 -5.68 -1.14 -11.19
C VAL A 77 -6.04 -1.18 -12.66
N GLY A 78 -7.09 -1.93 -13.01
CA GLY A 78 -7.60 -2.06 -14.38
C GLY A 78 -7.11 -3.31 -15.10
N GLU A 79 -6.97 -3.20 -16.41
CA GLU A 79 -6.79 -4.32 -17.35
C GLU A 79 -5.47 -4.19 -18.15
N PRO A 80 -4.99 -5.27 -18.79
CA PRO A 80 -3.72 -5.28 -19.53
C PRO A 80 -3.48 -4.15 -20.54
N ARG A 81 -4.54 -3.60 -21.14
CA ARG A 81 -4.47 -2.51 -22.12
C ARG A 81 -5.18 -1.23 -21.65
N ALA A 82 -5.66 -1.19 -20.41
CA ALA A 82 -6.32 -0.06 -19.80
C ALA A 82 -6.10 -0.13 -18.27
N ASN A 83 -4.93 0.28 -17.82
CA ASN A 83 -4.55 0.25 -16.41
C ASN A 83 -3.95 1.57 -15.95
N THR A 84 -4.06 1.84 -14.66
CA THR A 84 -3.62 3.11 -14.08
C THR A 84 -3.22 2.95 -12.60
N THR A 85 -2.75 4.04 -12.00
CA THR A 85 -2.42 4.12 -10.57
C THR A 85 -3.61 4.66 -9.80
N ARG A 86 -3.97 4.00 -8.70
CA ARG A 86 -5.01 4.41 -7.77
C ARG A 86 -4.42 4.65 -6.38
N LEU A 87 -4.82 5.75 -5.75
CA LEU A 87 -4.60 6.04 -4.34
C LEU A 87 -5.86 5.72 -3.55
N ILE A 88 -5.71 4.89 -2.53
CA ILE A 88 -6.78 4.59 -1.55
C ILE A 88 -6.33 4.98 -0.15
N ARG A 89 -7.32 5.23 0.71
CA ARG A 89 -7.16 5.30 2.16
C ARG A 89 -7.99 4.20 2.81
N GLY A 90 -7.46 3.50 3.80
CA GLY A 90 -8.23 2.54 4.61
C GLY A 90 -7.81 2.59 6.07
N ARG A 91 -8.70 2.24 6.99
CA ARG A 91 -8.44 2.19 8.44
C ARG A 91 -7.88 0.81 8.80
N LEU A 92 -6.71 0.75 9.41
CA LEU A 92 -6.14 -0.49 9.93
C LEU A 92 -6.79 -0.81 11.29
N ASP A 93 -7.49 -1.93 11.36
CA ASP A 93 -8.11 -2.46 12.57
C ASP A 93 -7.60 -3.89 12.81
N GLY A 94 -6.68 -4.03 13.78
CA GLY A 94 -5.91 -5.26 13.97
C GLY A 94 -5.11 -5.63 12.71
N ASN A 95 -5.51 -6.72 12.05
CA ASN A 95 -4.92 -7.22 10.80
C ASN A 95 -5.91 -7.14 9.61
N THR A 96 -6.83 -6.18 9.65
CA THR A 96 -7.82 -5.95 8.60
C THR A 96 -7.83 -4.47 8.20
N LEU A 97 -7.83 -4.20 6.91
CA LEU A 97 -8.03 -2.88 6.34
C LEU A 97 -9.53 -2.68 6.10
N THR A 98 -10.11 -1.70 6.79
CA THR A 98 -11.53 -1.36 6.74
C THR A 98 -11.71 0.06 6.19
N GLU A 99 -12.96 0.50 5.99
CA GLU A 99 -13.29 1.87 5.57
C GLU A 99 -12.52 2.36 4.32
N VAL A 100 -12.30 1.43 3.37
CA VAL A 100 -11.49 1.72 2.19
C VAL A 100 -12.20 2.72 1.28
N LYS A 101 -11.52 3.82 0.99
CA LYS A 101 -11.99 4.90 0.12
C LYS A 101 -10.96 5.18 -0.97
N ILE A 102 -11.42 5.26 -2.22
CA ILE A 102 -10.61 5.76 -3.33
C ILE A 102 -10.50 7.28 -3.19
N LEU A 103 -9.26 7.77 -3.14
CA LEU A 103 -8.99 9.21 -3.08
C LEU A 103 -8.65 9.78 -4.44
N PHE A 104 -7.92 9.01 -5.25
CA PHE A 104 -7.49 9.44 -6.58
C PHE A 104 -7.29 8.23 -7.50
N GLU A 105 -7.58 8.42 -8.78
CA GLU A 105 -7.26 7.48 -9.84
C GLU A 105 -6.71 8.28 -11.04
N ALA A 106 -5.49 7.93 -11.46
CA ALA A 106 -4.81 8.67 -12.51
C ALA A 106 -5.48 8.45 -13.88
N THR A 107 -5.50 9.49 -14.70
CA THR A 107 -5.98 9.43 -16.08
C THR A 107 -4.97 10.09 -17.03
N PRO A 108 -4.92 9.71 -18.31
CA PRO A 108 -5.67 8.61 -18.94
C PRO A 108 -5.10 7.23 -18.56
N ASP A 109 -5.87 6.18 -18.86
CA ASP A 109 -5.40 4.80 -18.77
C ASP A 109 -4.19 4.55 -19.66
N ARG A 110 -3.39 3.55 -19.26
CA ARG A 110 -2.20 3.12 -19.97
C ARG A 110 -2.44 1.80 -20.69
N THR A 111 -1.80 1.68 -21.85
CA THR A 111 -1.82 0.46 -22.67
C THR A 111 -0.71 -0.53 -22.32
N ARG A 112 0.24 -0.15 -21.45
CA ARG A 112 1.38 -0.98 -21.03
C ARG A 112 1.51 -1.00 -19.51
N PRO A 113 1.91 -2.15 -18.91
CA PRO A 113 1.90 -2.30 -17.46
C PRO A 113 3.22 -1.83 -16.80
N VAL A 114 3.58 -0.55 -17.01
CA VAL A 114 4.84 0.06 -16.56
C VAL A 114 4.69 1.52 -16.12
N HIS A 115 5.64 1.98 -15.30
CA HIS A 115 5.82 3.37 -14.84
C HIS A 115 4.67 3.91 -13.96
N TYR A 116 4.16 3.11 -13.03
CA TYR A 116 3.04 3.49 -12.15
C TYR A 116 3.37 4.60 -11.13
N GLY A 117 4.66 4.85 -10.84
CA GLY A 117 5.06 5.85 -9.84
C GLY A 117 4.49 5.51 -8.47
N GLY A 118 4.01 6.53 -7.75
CA GLY A 118 3.13 6.34 -6.58
C GLY A 118 3.78 6.54 -5.22
N ARG A 119 5.03 7.03 -5.16
CA ARG A 119 5.69 7.39 -3.91
C ARG A 119 5.00 8.58 -3.28
N MET A 120 4.56 8.40 -2.04
CA MET A 120 3.88 9.44 -1.28
C MET A 120 4.78 9.96 -0.15
N ALA A 121 4.61 11.22 0.20
CA ALA A 121 5.15 11.81 1.42
C ALA A 121 4.20 12.89 1.94
N PHE A 122 4.11 12.99 3.27
CA PHE A 122 3.50 14.13 3.94
C PHE A 122 4.50 15.30 3.97
N LEU A 123 4.03 16.51 3.72
CA LEU A 123 4.76 17.75 3.97
C LEU A 123 4.62 18.19 5.42
N ASP A 124 5.53 19.06 5.87
CA ASP A 124 5.55 19.64 7.22
C ASP A 124 4.28 20.45 7.55
N ASP A 125 3.48 20.81 6.55
CA ASP A 125 2.18 21.50 6.71
C ASP A 125 0.98 20.54 6.79
N GLY A 126 1.22 19.22 6.76
CA GLY A 126 0.19 18.19 6.82
C GLY A 126 -0.52 17.90 5.49
N THR A 127 0.00 18.37 4.36
CA THR A 127 -0.51 18.01 3.03
C THR A 127 0.29 16.87 2.37
N ASP A 128 -0.39 16.05 1.56
CA ASP A 128 0.20 14.88 0.91
C ASP A 128 0.62 15.23 -0.53
N HIS A 129 1.77 14.71 -0.96
CA HIS A 129 2.16 14.68 -2.37
C HIS A 129 2.33 13.23 -2.85
N ALA A 130 1.85 12.95 -4.06
CA ALA A 130 1.88 11.66 -4.75
C ALA A 130 2.57 11.76 -6.12
#